data_AF-A0A7C4EIR5-F1
#
_entry.id   AF-A0A7C4EIR5-F1
#
_cell.length_a   1.000
_cell.length_b   1.000
_cell.length_c   1.000
_cell.angle_alpha   90.00
_cell.angle_beta   90.00
_cell.angle_gamma   90.00
#
_symmetry.space_group_name_H-M   'P 1'
#
loop_
_entity.id
_entity.type
_entity.pdbx_description
1 polymer ?
#
loop_
_entity_poly.entity_id
_entity_poly.type
_entity_poly.pdbx_seq_one_letter_code
_entity_poly.pdbx_strand_id
1 'polypeptide(L)'
;MVLSMSLVVMFIGLGALAAARAQALAAARNADWDDAGFLARSAVEHALTLIATDSAWRTRYSNNVESAPVVVGRGRFTFKLVDEGDGDLADSATDWVRLHGIGRVGGTTRLYSVLLMSRGVGLDCLRTALHSNANVLVQTACFATGGPVSTNATFSASATLQGDVEAASRSGVLPSGTVTVPAPPKPLPDPKVFDFYRAKATEIPLAILDEKAIKRALLSSTSNPYGPVNPLGYYHISVPDGQTLTIRNSRIKGLLLVTLGAGAKLTAKGAILWEPPGPGSPALIARGTGASTIEFRNDQNLLSEASEQMNFNPTGTPYNGVADDDQTDSYSSELRGLVHVIGSSVTTSLAAGQRLTGALICEGPVMLSGSTTLTADPTLYTKPPEGYSGGGDMRPVAGTWRWETLK
;
A
#
# COMPACT_ATOMS: atom_id res chain seq x y z
N MET A 1 -41.08 15.79 70.77
CA MET A 1 -39.93 16.25 69.96
C MET A 1 -38.80 15.23 69.81
N VAL A 2 -38.55 14.32 70.76
CA VAL A 2 -37.47 13.33 70.64
C VAL A 2 -37.71 12.34 69.48
N LEU A 3 -38.95 11.87 69.30
CA LEU A 3 -39.31 10.92 68.23
C LEU A 3 -39.09 11.48 66.81
N SER A 4 -39.41 12.75 66.59
CA SER A 4 -39.22 13.41 65.28
C SER A 4 -37.74 13.63 64.96
N MET A 5 -36.90 13.90 65.96
CA MET A 5 -35.46 14.01 65.77
C MET A 5 -34.81 12.65 65.47
N SER A 6 -35.22 11.58 66.15
CA SER A 6 -34.71 10.22 65.89
C SER A 6 -35.02 9.73 64.48
N LEU A 7 -36.21 10.05 63.96
CA LEU A 7 -36.63 9.67 62.60
C LEU A 7 -35.81 10.41 61.52
N VAL A 8 -35.53 11.70 61.72
CA VAL A 8 -34.67 12.48 60.81
C VAL A 8 -33.23 11.94 60.79
N VAL A 9 -32.67 11.59 61.95
CA VAL A 9 -31.32 11.00 62.04
C VAL A 9 -31.26 9.64 61.34
N MET A 10 -32.32 8.82 61.46
CA MET A 10 -32.41 7.53 60.75
C MET A 10 -32.45 7.71 59.23
N PHE A 11 -33.22 8.66 58.70
CA PHE A 11 -33.27 8.93 57.25
C PHE A 11 -31.93 9.43 56.72
N ILE A 12 -31.24 10.30 57.47
CA ILE A 12 -29.89 10.75 57.11
C ILE A 12 -28.91 9.58 57.11
N GLY A 13 -28.98 8.69 58.11
CA GLY A 13 -28.15 7.48 58.19
C GLY A 13 -28.37 6.51 57.02
N LEU A 14 -29.64 6.25 56.65
CA LEU A 14 -29.98 5.40 55.51
C LEU A 14 -29.56 6.03 54.17
N GLY A 15 -29.74 7.35 54.03
CA GLY A 15 -29.29 8.09 52.84
C GLY A 15 -27.77 8.03 52.66
N ALA A 16 -27.00 8.21 53.74
CA ALA A 16 -25.55 8.10 53.71
C ALA A 16 -25.07 6.69 53.34
N LEU A 17 -25.73 5.64 53.87
CA LEU A 17 -25.40 4.25 53.53
C LEU A 17 -25.71 3.92 52.06
N ALA A 18 -26.85 4.38 51.55
CA ALA A 18 -27.22 4.19 50.15
C ALA A 18 -26.22 4.90 49.20
N ALA A 19 -25.81 6.13 49.54
CA ALA A 19 -24.80 6.87 48.79
C ALA A 19 -23.42 6.18 48.82
N ALA A 20 -22.98 5.70 49.99
CA ALA A 20 -21.72 4.96 50.12
C ALA A 20 -21.72 3.66 49.29
N ARG A 21 -22.84 2.93 49.27
CA ARG A 21 -22.99 1.73 48.42
C ARG A 21 -22.95 2.07 46.94
N ALA A 22 -23.64 3.14 46.53
CA ALA A 22 -23.62 3.60 45.13
C ALA A 22 -22.20 4.02 44.70
N GLN A 23 -21.46 4.73 45.56
CA GLN A 23 -20.07 5.11 45.31
C GLN A 23 -19.15 3.89 45.24
N ALA A 24 -19.30 2.92 46.14
CA ALA A 24 -18.52 1.68 46.10
C ALA A 24 -18.77 0.86 44.82
N LEU A 25 -20.03 0.79 44.36
CA LEU A 25 -20.37 0.13 43.10
C LEU A 25 -19.83 0.89 41.88
N ALA A 26 -19.87 2.22 41.90
CA ALA A 26 -19.28 3.04 40.84
C ALA A 26 -17.76 2.87 40.78
N ALA A 27 -17.08 2.87 41.92
CA ALA A 27 -15.64 2.62 42.02
C ALA A 27 -15.28 1.21 41.52
N ALA A 28 -16.05 0.18 41.90
CA ALA A 28 -15.85 -1.18 41.43
C ALA A 28 -16.02 -1.29 39.91
N ARG A 29 -17.04 -0.64 39.33
CA ARG A 29 -17.25 -0.61 37.87
C ARG A 29 -16.12 0.09 37.12
N ASN A 30 -15.59 1.18 37.68
CA ASN A 30 -14.43 1.87 37.10
C ASN A 30 -13.18 0.96 37.13
N ALA A 31 -12.94 0.27 38.24
CA ALA A 31 -11.84 -0.68 38.34
C ALA A 31 -12.01 -1.85 37.36
N ASP A 32 -13.23 -2.39 37.19
CA ASP A 32 -13.51 -3.44 36.20
C ASP A 32 -13.30 -2.94 34.76
N TRP A 33 -13.61 -1.67 34.48
CA TRP A 33 -13.41 -1.04 33.17
C TRP A 33 -11.94 -0.89 32.81
N ASP A 34 -11.11 -0.47 33.76
CA ASP A 34 -9.68 -0.33 33.56
C ASP A 34 -9.02 -1.71 33.38
N ASP A 35 -9.35 -2.68 34.25
CA ASP A 35 -8.80 -4.04 34.16
C ASP A 35 -9.21 -4.75 32.85
N ALA A 36 -10.47 -4.63 32.44
CA ALA A 36 -10.93 -5.16 31.15
C ALA A 36 -10.17 -4.50 29.98
N GLY A 37 -9.82 -3.21 30.10
CA GLY A 37 -9.02 -2.50 29.11
C GLY A 37 -7.56 -2.97 29.05
N PHE A 38 -6.95 -3.30 30.19
CA PHE A 38 -5.62 -3.91 30.22
C PHE A 38 -5.65 -5.31 29.61
N LEU A 39 -6.63 -6.15 29.99
CA LEU A 39 -6.80 -7.49 29.43
C LEU A 39 -7.03 -7.48 27.92
N ALA A 40 -7.80 -6.53 27.39
CA ALA A 40 -8.02 -6.38 25.95
C ALA A 40 -6.72 -6.08 25.19
N ARG A 41 -5.84 -5.23 25.74
CA ARG A 41 -4.51 -4.96 25.17
C ARG A 41 -3.59 -6.16 25.27
N SER A 42 -3.55 -6.82 26.43
CA SER A 42 -2.79 -8.06 26.61
C SER A 42 -3.22 -9.17 25.65
N ALA A 43 -4.50 -9.24 25.30
CA ALA A 43 -5.00 -10.19 24.30
C ALA A 43 -4.40 -9.96 22.91
N VAL A 44 -4.23 -8.70 22.50
CA VAL A 44 -3.59 -8.36 21.23
C VAL A 44 -2.13 -8.80 21.23
N GLU A 45 -1.38 -8.49 22.28
CA GLU A 45 0.04 -8.89 22.41
C GLU A 45 0.21 -10.42 22.43
N HIS A 46 -0.69 -11.11 23.13
CA HIS A 46 -0.70 -12.57 23.18
C HIS A 46 -0.99 -13.16 21.78
N ALA A 47 -1.98 -12.64 21.08
CA ALA A 47 -2.33 -13.09 19.74
C ALA A 47 -1.20 -12.84 18.73
N LEU A 48 -0.52 -11.68 18.80
CA LEU A 48 0.65 -11.39 17.98
C LEU A 48 1.76 -12.43 18.19
N THR A 49 1.99 -12.84 19.44
CA THR A 49 2.97 -13.88 19.76
C THR A 49 2.58 -15.22 19.15
N LEU A 50 1.31 -15.60 19.21
CA LEU A 50 0.81 -16.84 18.61
C LEU A 50 0.94 -16.82 17.08
N ILE A 51 0.55 -15.72 16.43
CA ILE A 51 0.66 -15.54 14.98
C ILE A 51 2.13 -15.62 14.53
N ALA A 52 3.05 -15.00 15.27
CA ALA A 52 4.47 -15.00 14.94
C ALA A 52 5.15 -16.37 15.12
N THR A 53 4.61 -17.23 16.00
CA THR A 53 5.22 -18.54 16.33
C THR A 53 4.58 -19.71 15.61
N ASP A 54 3.37 -19.54 15.06
CA ASP A 54 2.61 -20.58 14.38
C ASP A 54 2.42 -20.27 12.89
N SER A 55 3.18 -20.93 12.01
CA SER A 55 3.03 -20.75 10.56
C SER A 55 1.67 -21.20 10.01
N ALA A 56 0.90 -21.97 10.77
CA ALA A 56 -0.43 -22.45 10.40
C ALA A 56 -1.57 -21.61 11.02
N TRP A 57 -1.30 -20.43 11.57
CA TRP A 57 -2.31 -19.64 12.28
C TRP A 57 -3.55 -19.35 11.41
N ARG A 58 -3.36 -19.09 10.10
CA ARG A 58 -4.44 -18.80 9.14
C ARG A 58 -5.44 -19.94 8.98
N THR A 59 -4.99 -21.19 9.07
CA THR A 59 -5.85 -22.36 8.96
C THR A 59 -6.32 -22.89 10.32
N ARG A 60 -5.61 -22.54 11.40
CA ARG A 60 -5.97 -22.90 12.78
C ARG A 60 -7.10 -22.04 13.34
N TYR A 61 -7.10 -20.75 13.04
CA TYR A 61 -8.13 -19.82 13.48
C TYR A 61 -9.19 -19.65 12.40
N SER A 62 -10.43 -19.45 12.83
CA SER A 62 -11.54 -19.15 11.93
C SER A 62 -11.85 -17.66 11.97
N ASN A 63 -12.24 -17.12 10.82
CA ASN A 63 -12.64 -15.73 10.70
C ASN A 63 -13.77 -15.38 11.67
N ASN A 64 -13.60 -14.27 12.39
CA ASN A 64 -14.54 -13.71 13.35
C ASN A 64 -14.97 -14.66 14.49
N VAL A 65 -14.16 -15.66 14.82
CA VAL A 65 -14.38 -16.58 15.96
C VAL A 65 -13.42 -16.25 17.10
N GLU A 66 -13.93 -16.19 18.33
CA GLU A 66 -13.09 -15.99 19.51
C GLU A 66 -12.22 -17.22 19.81
N SER A 67 -10.97 -16.96 20.16
CA SER A 67 -10.04 -17.95 20.68
C SER A 67 -10.55 -18.57 21.98
N ALA A 68 -9.91 -19.66 22.41
CA ALA A 68 -10.08 -20.16 23.76
C ALA A 68 -9.75 -19.04 24.80
N PRO A 69 -10.53 -18.92 25.88
CA PRO A 69 -10.31 -17.89 26.90
C PRO A 69 -9.06 -18.17 27.73
N VAL A 70 -8.26 -17.13 27.93
CA VAL A 70 -7.12 -17.13 28.85
C VAL A 70 -7.52 -16.39 30.11
N VAL A 71 -7.44 -17.06 31.27
CA VAL A 71 -7.78 -16.48 32.58
C VAL A 71 -6.54 -15.81 33.17
N VAL A 72 -6.68 -14.54 33.56
CA VAL A 72 -5.61 -13.77 34.22
C VAL A 72 -6.23 -12.96 35.35
N GLY A 73 -5.77 -13.22 36.58
CA GLY A 73 -6.30 -12.57 37.77
C GLY A 73 -7.81 -12.79 37.94
N ARG A 74 -8.56 -11.69 38.10
CA ARG A 74 -10.02 -11.71 38.26
C ARG A 74 -10.81 -11.67 36.95
N GLY A 75 -10.13 -11.71 35.81
CA GLY A 75 -10.73 -11.59 34.50
C GLY A 75 -10.27 -12.65 33.53
N ARG A 76 -10.74 -12.52 32.30
CA ARG A 76 -10.28 -13.34 31.18
C ARG A 76 -10.18 -12.50 29.94
N PHE A 77 -9.36 -12.95 29.01
CA PHE A 77 -9.32 -12.38 27.68
C PHE A 77 -9.41 -13.45 26.59
N THR A 78 -9.89 -13.03 25.43
CA THR A 78 -9.88 -13.79 24.18
C THR A 78 -9.42 -12.85 23.08
N PHE A 79 -9.08 -13.40 21.93
CA PHE A 79 -8.92 -12.61 20.72
C PHE A 79 -9.72 -13.21 19.58
N LYS A 80 -9.99 -12.42 18.54
CA LYS A 80 -10.50 -12.91 17.27
C LYS A 80 -9.81 -12.21 16.11
N LEU A 81 -9.75 -12.90 14.99
CA LEU A 81 -9.17 -12.41 13.74
C LEU A 81 -10.29 -12.18 12.76
N VAL A 82 -10.28 -11.04 12.08
CA VAL A 82 -11.30 -10.69 11.10
C VAL A 82 -10.62 -10.34 9.79
N ASP A 83 -10.86 -11.12 8.74
CA ASP A 83 -10.61 -10.66 7.37
C ASP A 83 -11.75 -9.71 6.97
N GLU A 84 -11.40 -8.44 6.72
CA GLU A 84 -12.37 -7.41 6.35
C GLU A 84 -12.71 -7.39 4.85
N GLY A 85 -12.03 -8.19 4.03
CA GLY A 85 -12.24 -8.28 2.58
C GLY A 85 -13.34 -9.25 2.20
N ASP A 86 -13.09 -10.54 2.38
CA ASP A 86 -13.99 -11.62 1.95
C ASP A 86 -14.38 -12.57 3.09
N GLY A 87 -13.71 -12.46 4.23
CA GLY A 87 -13.99 -13.25 5.41
C GLY A 87 -13.36 -14.65 5.40
N ASP A 88 -12.41 -14.92 4.50
CA ASP A 88 -11.54 -16.08 4.56
C ASP A 88 -10.18 -15.66 5.13
N LEU A 89 -9.58 -16.48 6.00
CA LEU A 89 -8.24 -16.22 6.52
C LEU A 89 -7.18 -17.04 5.77
N ALA A 90 -7.58 -18.08 5.04
CA ALA A 90 -6.71 -19.12 4.52
C ALA A 90 -6.41 -19.00 3.02
N ASP A 91 -7.13 -18.15 2.29
CA ASP A 91 -7.07 -18.01 0.85
C ASP A 91 -5.81 -17.26 0.38
N SER A 92 -5.38 -16.20 1.07
CA SER A 92 -4.17 -15.47 0.71
C SER A 92 -3.30 -15.09 1.91
N ALA A 93 -2.03 -15.48 1.87
CA ALA A 93 -1.07 -15.18 2.95
C ALA A 93 -0.80 -13.67 3.14
N THR A 94 -1.14 -12.84 2.15
CA THR A 94 -0.91 -11.40 2.17
C THR A 94 -2.06 -10.57 2.69
N ASP A 95 -3.23 -11.18 2.89
CA ASP A 95 -4.42 -10.42 3.25
C ASP A 95 -4.27 -9.78 4.61
N TRP A 96 -4.86 -8.59 4.72
CA TRP A 96 -4.83 -7.87 5.98
C TRP A 96 -5.88 -8.43 6.91
N VAL A 97 -5.47 -8.64 8.15
CA VAL A 97 -6.33 -9.22 9.17
C VAL A 97 -6.45 -8.23 10.31
N ARG A 98 -7.68 -7.88 10.68
CA ARG A 98 -7.94 -7.11 11.88
C ARG A 98 -7.91 -8.04 13.09
N LEU A 99 -6.98 -7.79 13.99
CA LEU A 99 -6.89 -8.47 15.26
C LEU A 99 -7.69 -7.70 16.32
N HIS A 100 -8.63 -8.39 16.95
CA HIS A 100 -9.45 -7.88 18.04
C HIS A 100 -9.07 -8.59 19.35
N GLY A 101 -8.55 -7.84 20.32
CA GLY A 101 -8.38 -8.29 21.70
C GLY A 101 -9.59 -7.94 22.56
N ILE A 102 -10.16 -8.93 23.25
CA ILE A 102 -11.38 -8.81 24.05
C ILE A 102 -11.07 -9.11 25.51
N GLY A 103 -11.17 -8.11 26.38
CA GLY A 103 -10.98 -8.26 27.82
C GLY A 103 -12.31 -8.25 28.58
N ARG A 104 -12.47 -9.15 29.57
CA ARG A 104 -13.69 -9.29 30.37
C ARG A 104 -13.39 -9.38 31.86
N VAL A 105 -14.02 -8.51 32.65
CA VAL A 105 -13.92 -8.48 34.12
C VAL A 105 -15.30 -8.20 34.70
N GLY A 106 -15.81 -9.11 35.55
CA GLY A 106 -17.18 -9.01 36.07
C GLY A 106 -18.21 -8.94 34.94
N GLY A 107 -19.01 -7.86 34.91
CA GLY A 107 -19.97 -7.57 33.84
C GLY A 107 -19.42 -6.68 32.72
N THR A 108 -18.17 -6.24 32.80
CA THR A 108 -17.56 -5.27 31.88
C THR A 108 -16.78 -5.98 30.79
N THR A 109 -16.99 -5.57 29.54
CA THR A 109 -16.24 -6.04 28.37
C THR A 109 -15.62 -4.86 27.63
N ARG A 110 -14.34 -4.96 27.27
CA ARG A 110 -13.66 -3.98 26.42
C ARG A 110 -13.02 -4.65 25.21
N LEU A 111 -13.03 -3.96 24.09
CA LEU A 111 -12.50 -4.43 22.82
C LEU A 111 -11.47 -3.43 22.28
N TYR A 112 -10.30 -3.94 21.93
CA TYR A 112 -9.22 -3.18 21.33
C TYR A 112 -8.79 -3.86 20.03
N SER A 113 -8.60 -3.10 18.96
CA SER A 113 -8.25 -3.67 17.66
C SER A 113 -7.05 -2.99 17.02
N VAL A 114 -6.37 -3.75 16.17
CA VAL A 114 -5.28 -3.28 15.31
C VAL A 114 -5.33 -4.03 13.98
N LEU A 115 -4.94 -3.36 12.91
CA LEU A 115 -4.79 -4.01 11.60
C LEU A 115 -3.41 -4.66 11.52
N LEU A 116 -3.36 -5.91 11.08
CA LEU A 116 -2.12 -6.64 10.82
C LEU A 116 -1.91 -6.73 9.32
N MET A 117 -0.66 -6.50 8.90
CA MET A 117 -0.23 -6.70 7.53
C MET A 117 0.98 -7.61 7.48
N SER A 118 1.13 -8.32 6.38
CA SER A 118 2.34 -9.07 6.05
C SER A 118 3.54 -8.13 5.89
N ARG A 119 4.66 -8.49 6.52
CA ARG A 119 5.98 -7.89 6.39
C ARG A 119 7.01 -9.00 6.19
N GLY A 120 8.20 -8.64 5.70
CA GLY A 120 9.32 -9.57 5.53
C GLY A 120 9.88 -9.52 4.11
N VAL A 121 10.17 -10.68 3.55
CA VAL A 121 10.65 -10.80 2.17
C VAL A 121 9.53 -10.35 1.22
N GLY A 122 9.91 -9.60 0.19
CA GLY A 122 9.01 -9.14 -0.85
C GLY A 122 8.33 -10.29 -1.57
N LEU A 123 7.18 -9.99 -2.18
CA LEU A 123 6.56 -10.91 -3.12
C LEU A 123 7.52 -11.26 -4.25
N ASP A 124 7.44 -12.50 -4.77
CA ASP A 124 8.32 -12.95 -5.84
C ASP A 124 8.21 -12.10 -7.11
N CYS A 125 7.09 -11.41 -7.35
CA CYS A 125 6.99 -10.46 -8.46
C CYS A 125 7.95 -9.26 -8.32
N LEU A 126 8.41 -8.91 -7.11
CA LEU A 126 9.37 -7.82 -6.87
C LEU A 126 10.82 -8.16 -7.26
N ARG A 127 11.16 -9.45 -7.49
CA ARG A 127 12.48 -9.85 -8.01
C ARG A 127 12.59 -9.68 -9.53
N THR A 128 11.50 -9.28 -10.18
CA THR A 128 11.42 -9.15 -11.64
C THR A 128 11.60 -7.70 -12.05
N ALA A 129 12.12 -7.46 -13.25
CA ALA A 129 12.12 -6.11 -13.81
C ALA A 129 10.70 -5.69 -14.24
N LEU A 130 9.90 -6.69 -14.66
CA LEU A 130 8.51 -6.54 -15.06
C LEU A 130 7.77 -7.85 -14.77
N HIS A 131 6.62 -7.75 -14.11
CA HIS A 131 5.68 -8.85 -13.93
C HIS A 131 4.28 -8.46 -14.39
N SER A 132 3.65 -9.31 -15.19
CA SER A 132 2.22 -9.18 -15.52
C SER A 132 1.44 -10.44 -15.15
N ASN A 133 0.26 -10.29 -14.55
CA ASN A 133 -0.66 -11.40 -14.37
C ASN A 133 -1.41 -11.79 -15.66
N ALA A 134 -1.25 -10.99 -16.73
CA ALA A 134 -1.79 -11.24 -18.06
C ALA A 134 -0.64 -11.29 -19.09
N ASN A 135 -0.98 -11.26 -20.37
CA ASN A 135 0.00 -11.42 -21.45
C ASN A 135 1.02 -10.26 -21.47
N VAL A 136 2.27 -10.61 -21.77
CA VAL A 136 3.35 -9.66 -22.08
C VAL A 136 3.68 -9.78 -23.55
N LEU A 137 3.55 -8.67 -24.28
CA LEU A 137 3.86 -8.59 -25.71
C LEU A 137 5.09 -7.71 -25.95
N VAL A 138 6.13 -8.26 -26.55
CA VAL A 138 7.36 -7.53 -26.96
C VAL A 138 7.35 -7.32 -28.47
N GLN A 139 7.12 -6.09 -28.92
CA GLN A 139 7.06 -5.74 -30.34
C GLN A 139 8.38 -5.19 -30.89
N THR A 140 9.20 -4.62 -30.01
CA THR A 140 10.46 -3.96 -30.34
C THR A 140 11.57 -4.44 -29.40
N ALA A 141 12.83 -4.19 -29.78
CA ALA A 141 13.98 -4.63 -28.98
C ALA A 141 13.90 -4.07 -27.55
N CYS A 142 13.94 -4.97 -26.56
CA CYS A 142 13.88 -4.63 -25.15
C CYS A 142 15.10 -5.19 -24.43
N PHE A 143 15.61 -4.48 -23.44
CA PHE A 143 16.69 -4.91 -22.57
C PHE A 143 16.16 -5.04 -21.15
N ALA A 144 16.33 -6.21 -20.54
CA ALA A 144 15.96 -6.49 -19.15
C ALA A 144 17.17 -7.04 -18.40
N THR A 145 17.53 -6.42 -17.28
CA THR A 145 18.68 -6.81 -16.45
C THR A 145 18.33 -6.78 -14.95
N GLY A 146 19.14 -7.46 -14.14
CA GLY A 146 18.93 -7.58 -12.69
C GLY A 146 17.81 -8.54 -12.27
N GLY A 147 16.87 -8.84 -13.18
CA GLY A 147 15.77 -9.77 -12.96
C GLY A 147 15.02 -10.08 -14.26
N PRO A 148 14.21 -11.15 -14.30
CA PRO A 148 13.52 -11.57 -15.52
C PRO A 148 12.35 -10.65 -15.87
N VAL A 149 11.92 -10.70 -17.13
CA VAL A 149 10.56 -10.31 -17.53
C VAL A 149 9.65 -11.51 -17.27
N SER A 150 8.59 -11.33 -16.49
CA SER A 150 7.74 -12.42 -16.04
C SER A 150 6.27 -12.21 -16.35
N THR A 151 5.56 -13.32 -16.58
CA THR A 151 4.10 -13.32 -16.69
C THR A 151 3.48 -14.61 -16.16
N ASN A 152 2.31 -14.51 -15.52
CA ASN A 152 1.50 -15.68 -15.14
C ASN A 152 0.69 -16.24 -16.34
N ALA A 153 0.79 -15.61 -17.50
CA ALA A 153 0.10 -15.98 -18.74
C ALA A 153 1.12 -16.21 -19.87
N THR A 154 0.82 -15.71 -21.07
CA THR A 154 1.66 -15.90 -22.25
C THR A 154 2.65 -14.76 -22.43
N PHE A 155 3.93 -15.10 -22.53
CA PHE A 155 4.95 -14.20 -23.09
C PHE A 155 4.98 -14.34 -24.61
N SER A 156 4.79 -13.25 -25.34
CA SER A 156 4.86 -13.24 -26.80
C SER A 156 5.85 -12.19 -27.29
N ALA A 157 6.73 -12.57 -28.22
CA ALA A 157 7.75 -11.67 -28.74
C ALA A 157 7.78 -11.66 -30.27
N SER A 158 7.67 -10.48 -30.87
CA SER A 158 7.95 -10.21 -32.29
C SER A 158 9.36 -9.64 -32.52
N ALA A 159 10.05 -9.24 -31.45
CA ALA A 159 11.42 -8.73 -31.48
C ALA A 159 12.25 -9.36 -30.35
N THR A 160 13.57 -9.20 -30.40
CA THR A 160 14.48 -9.74 -29.38
C THR A 160 14.31 -9.03 -28.04
N LEU A 161 14.07 -9.81 -26.99
CA LEU A 161 14.28 -9.40 -25.60
C LEU A 161 15.67 -9.87 -25.17
N GLN A 162 16.55 -8.93 -24.80
CA GLN A 162 17.80 -9.24 -24.15
C GLN A 162 17.60 -9.32 -22.63
N GLY A 163 17.44 -10.53 -22.11
CA GLY A 163 17.21 -10.79 -20.69
C GLY A 163 16.52 -12.13 -20.46
N ASP A 164 16.35 -12.47 -19.19
CA ASP A 164 15.69 -13.71 -18.76
C ASP A 164 14.16 -13.57 -18.82
N VAL A 165 13.46 -14.69 -19.04
CA VAL A 165 11.99 -14.76 -19.08
C VAL A 165 11.46 -15.89 -18.21
N GLU A 166 10.46 -15.59 -17.39
CA GLU A 166 9.70 -16.58 -16.61
C GLU A 166 8.20 -16.47 -16.93
N ALA A 167 7.64 -17.42 -17.67
CA ALA A 167 6.26 -17.36 -18.16
C ALA A 167 5.51 -18.69 -18.01
N ALA A 168 4.17 -18.65 -17.94
CA ALA A 168 3.36 -19.88 -17.95
C ALA A 168 3.39 -20.54 -19.33
N SER A 169 3.35 -19.75 -20.41
CA SER A 169 3.60 -20.20 -21.78
C SER A 169 4.34 -19.15 -22.59
N ARG A 170 4.90 -19.54 -23.75
CA ARG A 170 5.61 -18.60 -24.65
C ARG A 170 5.27 -18.79 -26.11
N SER A 171 5.36 -17.71 -26.89
CA SER A 171 5.29 -17.70 -28.35
C SER A 171 6.23 -16.65 -28.96
N GLY A 172 6.59 -16.85 -30.24
CA GLY A 172 7.40 -15.90 -30.99
C GLY A 172 8.92 -16.05 -30.79
N VAL A 173 9.65 -14.95 -30.95
CA VAL A 173 11.12 -14.88 -30.93
C VAL A 173 11.66 -15.28 -29.56
N LEU A 174 12.76 -16.04 -29.55
CA LEU A 174 13.42 -16.44 -28.32
C LEU A 174 14.14 -15.24 -27.66
N PRO A 175 13.94 -15.01 -26.35
CA PRO A 175 14.80 -14.14 -25.56
C PRO A 175 16.25 -14.62 -25.60
N SER A 176 17.21 -13.71 -25.42
CA SER A 176 18.63 -14.08 -25.40
C SER A 176 19.10 -14.68 -24.06
N GLY A 177 18.30 -14.53 -22.98
CA GLY A 177 18.61 -15.04 -21.65
C GLY A 177 17.99 -16.40 -21.36
N THR A 178 17.98 -16.77 -20.08
CA THR A 178 17.35 -17.99 -19.59
C THR A 178 15.83 -17.90 -19.72
N VAL A 179 15.20 -18.96 -20.22
CA VAL A 179 13.75 -19.04 -20.41
C VAL A 179 13.19 -20.17 -19.56
N THR A 180 12.38 -19.84 -18.55
CA THR A 180 11.67 -20.79 -17.70
C THR A 180 10.20 -20.85 -18.09
N VAL A 181 9.79 -21.96 -18.73
CA VAL A 181 8.41 -22.23 -19.13
C VAL A 181 8.10 -23.72 -18.95
N PRO A 182 7.06 -24.11 -18.19
CA PRO A 182 6.21 -23.24 -17.38
C PRO A 182 6.95 -22.78 -16.10
N ALA A 183 6.89 -21.48 -15.80
CA ALA A 183 7.28 -20.96 -14.49
C ALA A 183 6.11 -21.05 -13.50
N PRO A 184 6.37 -21.28 -12.19
CA PRO A 184 5.33 -21.16 -11.16
C PRO A 184 4.67 -19.78 -11.18
N PRO A 185 3.33 -19.70 -10.97
CA PRO A 185 2.64 -18.42 -10.90
C PRO A 185 3.15 -17.62 -9.69
N LYS A 186 3.38 -16.32 -9.90
CA LYS A 186 3.83 -15.41 -8.84
C LYS A 186 2.61 -14.72 -8.24
N PRO A 187 2.52 -14.64 -6.90
CA PRO A 187 1.46 -13.91 -6.24
C PRO A 187 1.58 -12.41 -6.50
N LEU A 188 0.43 -11.76 -6.65
CA LEU A 188 0.31 -10.32 -6.74
C LEU A 188 0.05 -9.70 -5.35
N PRO A 189 0.34 -8.41 -5.17
CA PRO A 189 -0.06 -7.68 -3.96
C PRO A 189 -1.58 -7.62 -3.82
N ASP A 190 -2.07 -7.60 -2.58
CA ASP A 190 -3.50 -7.38 -2.30
C ASP A 190 -3.95 -6.03 -2.91
N PRO A 191 -5.00 -5.98 -3.75
CA PRO A 191 -5.51 -4.73 -4.33
C PRO A 191 -5.86 -3.64 -3.31
N LYS A 192 -6.16 -3.99 -2.05
CA LYS A 192 -6.41 -3.06 -0.94
C LYS A 192 -5.21 -2.17 -0.64
N VAL A 193 -4.00 -2.53 -1.11
CA VAL A 193 -2.81 -1.68 -1.03
C VAL A 193 -3.08 -0.28 -1.58
N PHE A 194 -3.90 -0.16 -2.63
CA PHE A 194 -4.30 1.14 -3.17
C PHE A 194 -5.03 2.00 -2.14
N ASP A 195 -6.03 1.44 -1.48
CA ASP A 195 -6.88 2.19 -0.55
C ASP A 195 -6.10 2.59 0.71
N PHE A 196 -5.11 1.80 1.13
CA PHE A 196 -4.20 2.15 2.22
C PHE A 196 -3.32 3.34 1.94
N TYR A 197 -2.69 3.40 0.77
CA TYR A 197 -1.89 4.57 0.40
C TYR A 197 -2.80 5.78 0.11
N ARG A 198 -3.98 5.56 -0.48
CA ARG A 198 -4.98 6.62 -0.72
C ARG A 198 -5.45 7.29 0.57
N ALA A 199 -5.68 6.52 1.65
CA ALA A 199 -6.09 7.08 2.93
C ALA A 199 -5.08 8.07 3.55
N LYS A 200 -3.82 8.02 3.11
CA LYS A 200 -2.72 8.90 3.56
C LYS A 200 -2.38 10.01 2.55
N ALA A 201 -2.99 9.99 1.36
CA ALA A 201 -2.64 10.85 0.25
C ALA A 201 -3.41 12.19 0.30
N THR A 202 -2.79 13.24 -0.24
CA THR A 202 -3.46 14.50 -0.50
C THR A 202 -4.06 14.49 -1.90
N GLU A 203 -5.35 14.82 -2.01
CA GLU A 203 -6.04 14.87 -3.29
C GLU A 203 -5.58 16.07 -4.13
N ILE A 204 -5.28 15.80 -5.41
CA ILE A 204 -5.07 16.81 -6.45
C ILE A 204 -6.23 16.65 -7.45
N PRO A 205 -7.24 17.53 -7.40
CA PRO A 205 -8.37 17.45 -8.31
C PRO A 205 -7.92 17.55 -9.77
N LEU A 206 -8.43 16.69 -10.66
CA LEU A 206 -8.08 16.78 -12.08
C LEU A 206 -8.43 18.15 -12.68
N ALA A 207 -9.50 18.78 -12.18
CA ALA A 207 -10.02 20.05 -12.69
C ALA A 207 -9.09 21.25 -12.44
N ILE A 208 -8.17 21.17 -11.48
CA ILE A 208 -7.20 22.24 -11.23
C ILE A 208 -5.93 22.10 -12.08
N LEU A 209 -5.74 20.95 -12.72
CA LEU A 209 -4.63 20.72 -13.63
C LEU A 209 -4.96 21.36 -14.97
N ASP A 210 -4.20 22.38 -15.34
CA ASP A 210 -4.30 22.98 -16.67
C ASP A 210 -4.02 21.91 -17.74
N GLU A 211 -4.85 21.89 -18.79
CA GLU A 211 -4.86 20.84 -19.82
C GLU A 211 -5.00 19.40 -19.27
N LYS A 212 -5.49 19.22 -18.03
CA LYS A 212 -5.50 17.92 -17.33
C LYS A 212 -4.10 17.29 -17.26
N ALA A 213 -3.09 18.14 -17.06
CA ALA A 213 -1.70 17.73 -17.09
C ALA A 213 -0.89 18.19 -15.88
N ILE A 214 -0.03 17.29 -15.39
CA ILE A 214 1.16 17.66 -14.63
C ILE A 214 2.24 17.99 -15.65
N LYS A 215 2.53 19.28 -15.82
CA LYS A 215 3.51 19.79 -16.79
C LYS A 215 4.44 20.77 -16.12
N ARG A 216 5.75 20.65 -16.37
CA ARG A 216 6.77 21.59 -15.85
C ARG A 216 6.60 21.81 -14.36
N ALA A 217 6.59 20.70 -13.62
CA ALA A 217 6.26 20.71 -12.21
C ALA A 217 7.23 19.84 -11.40
N LEU A 218 7.48 20.29 -10.18
CA LEU A 218 8.12 19.52 -9.12
C LEU A 218 7.05 19.10 -8.11
N LEU A 219 6.79 17.79 -8.03
CA LEU A 219 5.90 17.21 -7.03
C LEU A 219 6.71 16.38 -6.02
N SER A 220 6.67 16.74 -4.75
CA SER A 220 7.43 16.08 -3.68
C SER A 220 6.75 16.22 -2.31
N SER A 221 7.37 15.73 -1.24
CA SER A 221 6.87 15.94 0.13
C SER A 221 6.90 17.42 0.59
N THR A 222 7.67 18.27 -0.09
CA THR A 222 7.86 19.68 0.24
C THR A 222 7.35 20.64 -0.85
N SER A 223 6.95 20.12 -2.02
CA SER A 223 6.44 20.89 -3.14
C SER A 223 5.19 20.26 -3.75
N ASN A 224 4.10 21.02 -3.80
CA ASN A 224 2.90 20.68 -4.55
C ASN A 224 2.34 21.95 -5.23
N PRO A 225 2.55 22.14 -6.55
CA PRO A 225 2.04 23.30 -7.27
C PRO A 225 0.51 23.38 -7.34
N TYR A 226 -0.17 22.29 -6.99
CA TYR A 226 -1.61 22.10 -7.19
C TYR A 226 -2.39 22.09 -5.87
N GLY A 227 -1.79 22.48 -4.76
CA GLY A 227 -2.49 22.55 -3.48
C GLY A 227 -1.59 22.29 -2.28
N PRO A 228 -2.15 21.83 -1.15
CA PRO A 228 -1.36 21.59 0.04
C PRO A 228 -0.34 20.47 -0.19
N VAL A 229 0.84 20.64 0.39
CA VAL A 229 1.88 19.59 0.40
C VAL A 229 1.45 18.44 1.29
N ASN A 230 1.85 17.23 0.92
CA ASN A 230 1.73 16.06 1.78
C ASN A 230 3.12 15.74 2.37
N PRO A 231 3.33 15.76 3.70
CA PRO A 231 4.64 15.46 4.29
C PRO A 231 5.19 14.06 3.97
N LEU A 232 4.33 13.10 3.62
CA LEU A 232 4.73 11.76 3.15
C LEU A 232 5.07 11.74 1.65
N GLY A 233 4.74 12.80 0.91
CA GLY A 233 4.87 12.89 -0.54
C GLY A 233 3.86 12.04 -1.30
N TYR A 234 2.68 11.78 -0.71
CA TYR A 234 1.63 10.94 -1.30
C TYR A 234 0.52 11.82 -1.88
N TYR A 235 0.22 11.63 -3.16
CA TYR A 235 -0.78 12.40 -3.88
C TYR A 235 -1.74 11.50 -4.63
N HIS A 236 -3.02 11.87 -4.69
CA HIS A 236 -4.05 11.11 -5.40
C HIS A 236 -4.73 11.97 -6.47
N ILE A 237 -4.87 11.42 -7.68
CA ILE A 237 -5.63 12.02 -8.77
C ILE A 237 -6.70 11.02 -9.24
N SER A 238 -7.94 11.47 -9.30
CA SER A 238 -9.04 10.70 -9.91
C SER A 238 -9.30 11.20 -11.33
N VAL A 239 -9.20 10.30 -12.30
CA VAL A 239 -9.44 10.55 -13.72
C VAL A 239 -10.80 9.96 -14.11
N PRO A 240 -11.81 10.79 -14.43
CA PRO A 240 -13.13 10.31 -14.80
C PRO A 240 -13.13 9.52 -16.12
N ASP A 241 -14.23 8.81 -16.38
CA ASP A 241 -14.43 8.00 -17.57
C ASP A 241 -14.10 8.75 -18.88
N GLY A 242 -13.36 8.08 -19.76
CA GLY A 242 -12.93 8.59 -21.06
C GLY A 242 -11.96 9.79 -21.02
N GLN A 243 -11.58 10.29 -19.85
CA GLN A 243 -10.64 11.41 -19.73
C GLN A 243 -9.19 10.96 -19.73
N THR A 244 -8.27 11.90 -19.92
CA THR A 244 -6.82 11.63 -19.94
C THR A 244 -6.12 12.54 -18.95
N LEU A 245 -5.29 11.94 -18.09
CA LEU A 245 -4.26 12.63 -17.31
C LEU A 245 -2.94 12.52 -18.05
N THR A 246 -2.30 13.67 -18.33
CA THR A 246 -0.97 13.70 -18.94
C THR A 246 0.08 14.12 -17.92
N ILE A 247 1.20 13.40 -17.85
CA ILE A 247 2.38 13.82 -17.10
C ILE A 247 3.48 14.09 -18.13
N ARG A 248 4.11 15.26 -18.08
CA ARG A 248 5.21 15.61 -18.98
C ARG A 248 6.21 16.58 -18.37
N ASN A 249 7.48 16.44 -18.74
CA ASN A 249 8.55 17.40 -18.45
C ASN A 249 8.55 17.83 -16.97
N SER A 250 8.56 16.84 -16.08
CA SER A 250 8.33 17.04 -14.65
C SER A 250 9.21 16.11 -13.82
N ARG A 251 9.55 16.55 -12.61
CA ARG A 251 10.17 15.71 -11.60
C ARG A 251 9.13 15.37 -10.54
N ILE A 252 8.91 14.07 -10.32
CA ILE A 252 8.04 13.57 -9.25
C ILE A 252 8.93 12.82 -8.27
N LYS A 253 9.10 13.34 -7.05
CA LYS A 253 9.76 12.65 -5.94
C LYS A 253 8.72 12.32 -4.88
N GLY A 254 7.83 11.40 -5.21
CA GLY A 254 6.60 11.14 -4.48
C GLY A 254 5.83 9.94 -5.03
N LEU A 255 4.87 9.49 -4.24
CA LEU A 255 3.92 8.46 -4.64
C LEU A 255 2.73 9.13 -5.29
N LEU A 256 2.47 8.83 -6.56
CA LEU A 256 1.20 9.18 -7.19
C LEU A 256 0.27 7.98 -7.17
N LEU A 257 -0.94 8.20 -6.66
CA LEU A 257 -2.07 7.28 -6.77
C LEU A 257 -2.98 7.79 -7.88
N VAL A 258 -3.29 6.96 -8.86
CA VAL A 258 -4.17 7.35 -9.97
C VAL A 258 -5.36 6.41 -10.03
N THR A 259 -6.57 6.94 -9.88
CA THR A 259 -7.80 6.20 -10.17
C THR A 259 -8.24 6.51 -11.59
N LEU A 260 -8.36 5.49 -12.43
CA LEU A 260 -8.80 5.60 -13.82
C LEU A 260 -10.23 5.05 -13.94
N GLY A 261 -11.16 5.91 -14.35
CA GLY A 261 -12.50 5.50 -14.77
C GLY A 261 -12.48 4.65 -16.04
N ALA A 262 -13.65 4.21 -16.48
CA ALA A 262 -13.80 3.39 -17.69
C ALA A 262 -13.28 4.14 -18.92
N GLY A 263 -12.39 3.51 -19.69
CA GLY A 263 -11.75 4.10 -20.87
C GLY A 263 -10.85 5.32 -20.59
N ALA A 264 -10.59 5.64 -19.33
CA ALA A 264 -9.70 6.73 -18.96
C ALA A 264 -8.23 6.37 -19.27
N LYS A 265 -7.38 7.41 -19.38
CA LYS A 265 -5.98 7.24 -19.77
C LYS A 265 -5.03 7.97 -18.84
N LEU A 266 -3.91 7.33 -18.52
CA LEU A 266 -2.72 7.98 -17.97
C LEU A 266 -1.62 7.94 -19.03
N THR A 267 -1.12 9.10 -19.42
CA THR A 267 -0.01 9.21 -20.38
C THR A 267 1.15 9.97 -19.76
N ALA A 268 2.25 9.27 -19.49
CA ALA A 268 3.51 9.86 -19.09
C ALA A 268 4.41 9.96 -20.31
N LYS A 269 4.78 11.18 -20.73
CA LYS A 269 5.55 11.43 -21.96
C LYS A 269 6.56 12.57 -21.83
N GLY A 270 7.50 12.67 -22.76
CA GLY A 270 8.59 13.64 -22.70
C GLY A 270 9.67 13.25 -21.68
N ALA A 271 10.27 14.23 -21.01
CA ALA A 271 11.30 13.98 -20.01
C ALA A 271 10.70 13.89 -18.60
N ILE A 272 10.75 12.74 -17.94
CA ILE A 272 10.20 12.56 -16.60
C ILE A 272 11.23 11.86 -15.72
N LEU A 273 11.62 12.50 -14.62
CA LEU A 273 12.31 11.83 -13.53
C LEU A 273 11.27 11.53 -12.45
N TRP A 274 10.94 10.25 -12.28
CA TRP A 274 9.96 9.82 -11.30
C TRP A 274 10.61 8.89 -10.28
N GLU A 275 10.60 9.30 -9.01
CA GLU A 275 11.23 8.61 -7.90
C GLU A 275 10.21 8.47 -6.75
N PRO A 276 10.28 7.42 -5.93
CA PRO A 276 9.47 7.33 -4.73
C PRO A 276 9.84 8.45 -3.73
N PRO A 277 8.96 8.79 -2.78
CA PRO A 277 9.24 9.83 -1.78
C PRO A 277 10.39 9.43 -0.84
N GLY A 278 10.59 8.13 -0.64
CA GLY A 278 11.69 7.57 0.14
C GLY A 278 11.71 6.04 0.06
N PRO A 279 12.69 5.39 0.71
CA PRO A 279 12.78 3.94 0.78
C PRO A 279 11.50 3.33 1.37
N GLY A 280 11.03 2.21 0.80
CA GLY A 280 9.86 1.49 1.29
C GLY A 280 8.51 2.07 0.84
N SER A 281 8.50 2.99 -0.15
CA SER A 281 7.29 3.48 -0.81
C SER A 281 7.33 3.21 -2.31
N PRO A 282 6.18 2.95 -2.95
CA PRO A 282 6.10 2.92 -4.41
C PRO A 282 6.21 4.32 -5.01
N ALA A 283 6.51 4.40 -6.30
CA ALA A 283 6.50 5.65 -7.07
C ALA A 283 5.13 5.91 -7.70
N LEU A 284 4.45 4.84 -8.15
CA LEU A 284 3.12 4.91 -8.76
C LEU A 284 2.30 3.69 -8.37
N ILE A 285 1.07 3.92 -7.92
CA ILE A 285 0.02 2.90 -7.90
C ILE A 285 -1.18 3.44 -8.71
N ALA A 286 -1.47 2.80 -9.84
CA ALA A 286 -2.63 3.14 -10.65
C ALA A 286 -3.68 2.04 -10.53
N ARG A 287 -4.94 2.41 -10.34
CA ARG A 287 -6.08 1.47 -10.33
C ARG A 287 -7.07 1.89 -11.40
N GLY A 288 -7.37 0.98 -12.32
CA GLY A 288 -8.28 1.25 -13.44
C GLY A 288 -9.31 0.17 -13.68
N THR A 289 -10.37 0.52 -14.40
CA THR A 289 -11.44 -0.39 -14.83
C THR A 289 -11.85 -0.09 -16.28
N GLY A 290 -12.68 -0.95 -16.87
CA GLY A 290 -13.37 -0.64 -18.13
C GLY A 290 -12.44 -0.30 -19.30
N ALA A 291 -11.38 -1.08 -19.52
CA ALA A 291 -10.40 -0.88 -20.61
C ALA A 291 -9.63 0.46 -20.57
N SER A 292 -9.40 1.01 -19.38
CA SER A 292 -8.47 2.14 -19.21
C SER A 292 -7.04 1.77 -19.66
N THR A 293 -6.24 2.77 -20.05
CA THR A 293 -4.88 2.54 -20.57
C THR A 293 -3.84 3.39 -19.85
N ILE A 294 -2.66 2.83 -19.64
CA ILE A 294 -1.49 3.54 -19.11
C ILE A 294 -0.37 3.45 -20.14
N GLU A 295 0.18 4.60 -20.53
CA GLU A 295 1.29 4.66 -21.47
C GLU A 295 2.46 5.44 -20.85
N PHE A 296 3.62 4.81 -20.81
CA PHE A 296 4.91 5.43 -20.48
C PHE A 296 5.74 5.58 -21.76
N ARG A 297 6.11 6.82 -22.06
CA ARG A 297 6.94 7.18 -23.21
C ARG A 297 8.09 8.06 -22.73
N ASN A 298 9.29 7.78 -23.21
CA ASN A 298 10.45 8.61 -22.96
C ASN A 298 10.91 9.25 -24.28
N ASP A 299 10.16 10.26 -24.73
CA ASP A 299 10.47 10.95 -25.98
C ASP A 299 11.69 11.91 -25.84
N GLN A 300 12.18 12.13 -24.62
CA GLN A 300 13.32 13.02 -24.32
C GLN A 300 14.18 12.45 -23.17
N ASN A 301 15.45 12.15 -23.45
CA ASN A 301 16.35 11.48 -22.50
C ASN A 301 16.72 12.30 -21.26
N LEU A 302 16.63 13.64 -21.33
CA LEU A 302 17.05 14.53 -20.26
C LEU A 302 15.93 15.53 -19.91
N LEU A 303 15.63 15.63 -18.63
CA LEU A 303 14.84 16.71 -18.05
C LEU A 303 15.79 17.86 -17.73
N SER A 304 15.69 18.96 -18.48
CA SER A 304 16.59 20.12 -18.34
C SER A 304 15.85 21.28 -17.69
N GLU A 305 16.42 21.82 -16.62
CA GLU A 305 15.87 22.99 -15.93
C GLU A 305 15.88 24.23 -16.81
N ALA A 306 16.94 24.42 -17.60
CA ALA A 306 17.05 25.55 -18.52
C ALA A 306 15.96 25.52 -19.61
N SER A 307 15.66 24.32 -20.12
CA SER A 307 14.62 24.14 -21.15
C SER A 307 13.22 24.34 -20.57
N GLU A 308 13.00 23.89 -19.32
CA GLU A 308 11.71 24.00 -18.64
C GLU A 308 11.59 25.27 -17.78
N GLN A 309 12.62 26.12 -17.74
CA GLN A 309 12.73 27.35 -16.96
C GLN A 309 12.27 27.18 -15.50
N MET A 310 12.69 26.07 -14.89
CA MET A 310 12.25 25.66 -13.54
C MET A 310 13.36 24.89 -12.85
N ASN A 311 13.57 25.19 -11.56
CA ASN A 311 14.42 24.38 -10.68
C ASN A 311 13.67 23.13 -10.20
N PHE A 312 14.26 21.96 -10.41
CA PHE A 312 13.76 20.65 -10.00
C PHE A 312 14.51 20.05 -8.80
N ASN A 313 15.60 20.65 -8.31
CA ASN A 313 16.37 20.22 -7.12
C ASN A 313 16.48 21.28 -6.01
N PRO A 314 15.41 22.00 -5.62
CA PRO A 314 15.51 23.03 -4.58
C PRO A 314 15.91 22.41 -3.24
N THR A 315 16.32 23.23 -2.26
CA THR A 315 16.76 22.77 -0.91
C THR A 315 15.80 21.76 -0.25
N GLY A 316 14.47 21.88 -0.47
CA GLY A 316 13.47 20.95 0.07
C GLY A 316 13.35 19.62 -0.67
N THR A 317 13.90 19.48 -1.87
CA THR A 317 13.83 18.29 -2.73
C THR A 317 15.16 18.05 -3.47
N PRO A 318 16.26 17.77 -2.76
CA PRO A 318 17.56 17.57 -3.38
C PRO A 318 17.57 16.39 -4.37
N TYR A 319 18.38 16.50 -5.41
CA TYR A 319 18.73 15.41 -6.32
C TYR A 319 20.07 14.80 -5.90
N ASN A 320 20.08 13.48 -5.61
CA ASN A 320 21.26 12.78 -5.08
C ASN A 320 21.93 13.46 -3.87
N GLY A 321 21.14 14.15 -3.04
CA GLY A 321 21.62 14.87 -1.85
C GLY A 321 22.17 16.27 -2.14
N VAL A 322 22.19 16.70 -3.40
CA VAL A 322 22.57 18.05 -3.82
C VAL A 322 21.32 18.87 -4.11
N ALA A 323 21.33 20.12 -3.67
CA ALA A 323 20.33 21.12 -3.98
C ALA A 323 20.99 22.45 -4.27
N ASP A 324 20.33 23.25 -5.07
CA ASP A 324 20.70 24.62 -5.39
C ASP A 324 19.44 25.44 -5.72
N ASP A 325 19.65 26.69 -6.15
CA ASP A 325 18.59 27.62 -6.52
C ASP A 325 18.70 28.07 -7.99
N ASP A 326 19.55 27.41 -8.81
CA ASP A 326 19.71 27.76 -10.22
C ASP A 326 18.77 26.96 -11.14
N GLN A 327 18.91 27.13 -12.46
CA GLN A 327 18.09 26.46 -13.46
C GLN A 327 18.96 25.83 -14.55
N THR A 328 20.12 25.32 -14.19
CA THR A 328 21.12 24.85 -15.15
C THR A 328 21.29 23.34 -15.16
N ASP A 329 20.67 22.64 -14.21
CA ASP A 329 20.81 21.20 -14.07
C ASP A 329 20.04 20.41 -15.13
N SER A 330 20.47 19.16 -15.29
CA SER A 330 19.82 18.19 -16.17
C SER A 330 19.80 16.81 -15.53
N TYR A 331 18.65 16.15 -15.64
CA TYR A 331 18.38 14.87 -15.01
C TYR A 331 18.04 13.82 -16.05
N SER A 332 18.44 12.58 -15.82
CA SER A 332 18.01 11.47 -16.70
C SER A 332 16.51 11.25 -16.57
N SER A 333 15.83 11.17 -17.72
CA SER A 333 14.42 10.74 -17.80
C SER A 333 14.32 9.25 -17.53
N GLU A 334 13.73 8.88 -16.39
CA GLU A 334 13.69 7.53 -15.85
C GLU A 334 12.58 7.38 -14.81
N LEU A 335 11.91 6.22 -14.82
CA LEU A 335 11.01 5.81 -13.76
C LEU A 335 11.78 4.94 -12.76
N ARG A 336 11.77 5.33 -11.48
CA ARG A 336 12.50 4.65 -10.41
C ARG A 336 11.56 4.09 -9.35
N GLY A 337 11.92 2.93 -8.81
CA GLY A 337 11.17 2.26 -7.76
C GLY A 337 10.01 1.42 -8.29
N LEU A 338 9.02 1.17 -7.42
CA LEU A 338 7.91 0.28 -7.73
C LEU A 338 6.78 1.03 -8.44
N VAL A 339 6.37 0.51 -9.60
CA VAL A 339 5.16 0.89 -10.32
C VAL A 339 4.17 -0.27 -10.29
N HIS A 340 2.97 -0.04 -9.75
CA HIS A 340 1.93 -1.06 -9.65
C HIS A 340 0.65 -0.62 -10.40
N VAL A 341 0.17 -1.44 -11.33
CA VAL A 341 -1.05 -1.21 -12.10
C VAL A 341 -2.08 -2.28 -11.74
N ILE A 342 -3.13 -1.87 -11.03
CA ILE A 342 -4.24 -2.67 -10.54
C ILE A 342 -5.39 -2.61 -11.55
N GLY A 343 -5.96 -3.78 -11.86
CA GLY A 343 -7.04 -3.96 -12.81
C GLY A 343 -6.63 -4.83 -14.00
N SER A 344 -7.21 -6.03 -14.08
CA SER A 344 -6.95 -7.01 -15.16
C SER A 344 -7.32 -6.52 -16.57
N SER A 345 -8.22 -5.54 -16.68
CA SER A 345 -8.62 -4.92 -17.95
C SER A 345 -7.74 -3.72 -18.36
N VAL A 346 -6.80 -3.31 -17.51
CA VAL A 346 -5.95 -2.15 -17.78
C VAL A 346 -4.78 -2.56 -18.67
N THR A 347 -4.64 -1.92 -19.82
CA THR A 347 -3.48 -2.15 -20.69
C THR A 347 -2.37 -1.17 -20.35
N THR A 348 -1.18 -1.70 -20.09
CA THR A 348 0.02 -0.87 -19.84
C THR A 348 0.98 -0.97 -21.02
N SER A 349 1.44 0.16 -21.54
CA SER A 349 2.44 0.18 -22.61
C SER A 349 3.69 0.97 -22.21
N LEU A 350 4.85 0.43 -22.54
CA LEU A 350 6.12 1.14 -22.49
C LEU A 350 6.61 1.32 -23.93
N ALA A 351 6.79 2.59 -24.31
CA ALA A 351 7.14 2.98 -25.66
C ALA A 351 8.31 3.97 -25.65
N ALA A 352 8.82 4.30 -26.84
CA ALA A 352 9.80 5.35 -27.10
C ALA A 352 10.91 5.47 -26.02
N GLY A 353 11.94 4.63 -26.04
CA GLY A 353 13.13 4.84 -25.19
C GLY A 353 12.91 4.68 -23.67
N GLN A 354 11.76 4.14 -23.22
CA GLN A 354 11.42 4.15 -21.80
C GLN A 354 12.45 3.41 -20.95
N ARG A 355 12.88 4.06 -19.87
CA ARG A 355 13.79 3.51 -18.85
C ARG A 355 13.04 3.33 -17.54
N LEU A 356 13.14 2.14 -16.97
CA LEU A 356 12.61 1.81 -15.66
C LEU A 356 13.69 1.11 -14.84
N THR A 357 13.97 1.63 -13.65
CA THR A 357 14.86 1.02 -12.65
C THR A 357 14.06 0.75 -11.39
N GLY A 358 13.69 -0.49 -11.15
CA GLY A 358 12.73 -0.87 -10.14
C GLY A 358 11.96 -2.12 -10.53
N ALA A 359 10.66 -2.13 -10.28
CA ALA A 359 9.78 -3.22 -10.73
C ALA A 359 8.48 -2.62 -11.27
N LEU A 360 8.05 -3.13 -12.43
CA LEU A 360 6.70 -2.88 -12.96
C LEU A 360 5.82 -4.10 -12.69
N ILE A 361 4.79 -3.95 -11.87
CA ILE A 361 3.79 -4.99 -11.60
C ILE A 361 2.48 -4.57 -12.25
N CYS A 362 1.91 -5.41 -13.10
CA CYS A 362 0.63 -5.18 -13.74
C CYS A 362 -0.32 -6.36 -13.56
N GLU A 363 -1.56 -6.11 -13.17
CA GLU A 363 -2.59 -7.16 -13.17
C GLU A 363 -3.14 -7.43 -14.58
N GLY A 364 -3.11 -6.41 -15.44
CA GLY A 364 -3.54 -6.47 -16.84
C GLY A 364 -2.38 -6.63 -17.84
N PRO A 365 -2.70 -6.67 -19.15
CA PRO A 365 -1.72 -6.94 -20.21
C PRO A 365 -0.69 -5.82 -20.34
N VAL A 366 0.52 -6.22 -20.75
CA VAL A 366 1.64 -5.30 -20.95
C VAL A 366 2.18 -5.37 -22.37
N MET A 367 2.43 -4.21 -22.97
CA MET A 367 2.99 -4.08 -24.32
C MET A 367 4.27 -3.26 -24.31
N LEU A 368 5.37 -3.84 -24.80
CA LEU A 368 6.65 -3.17 -25.02
C LEU A 368 6.75 -2.84 -26.51
N SER A 369 6.48 -1.58 -26.86
CA SER A 369 6.36 -1.11 -28.26
C SER A 369 7.39 -0.07 -28.67
N GLY A 370 8.35 0.24 -27.79
CA GLY A 370 9.56 1.01 -28.12
C GLY A 370 10.84 0.31 -27.65
N SER A 371 12.00 0.89 -27.94
CA SER A 371 13.23 0.41 -27.31
C SER A 371 13.16 0.72 -25.81
N THR A 372 13.00 -0.30 -24.97
CA THR A 372 12.82 -0.14 -23.53
C THR A 372 13.97 -0.77 -22.76
N THR A 373 14.38 -0.13 -21.67
CA THR A 373 15.38 -0.64 -20.74
C THR A 373 14.75 -0.82 -19.37
N LEU A 374 14.75 -2.06 -18.89
CA LEU A 374 14.20 -2.47 -17.61
C LEU A 374 15.35 -2.98 -16.74
N THR A 375 15.54 -2.37 -15.58
CA THR A 375 16.57 -2.79 -14.61
C THR A 375 15.87 -3.11 -13.30
N ALA A 376 15.90 -4.37 -12.88
CA ALA A 376 15.31 -4.76 -11.61
C ALA A 376 16.08 -4.14 -10.44
N ASP A 377 15.36 -3.62 -9.45
CA ASP A 377 15.97 -3.19 -8.18
C ASP A 377 15.84 -4.31 -7.13
N PRO A 378 16.94 -5.02 -6.79
CA PRO A 378 16.89 -6.12 -5.82
C PRO A 378 16.54 -5.65 -4.40
N THR A 379 16.65 -4.35 -4.12
CA THR A 379 16.25 -3.80 -2.82
C THR A 379 14.74 -3.85 -2.62
N LEU A 380 13.93 -3.85 -3.69
CA LEU A 380 12.49 -4.02 -3.58
C LEU A 380 12.11 -5.40 -3.03
N TYR A 381 12.86 -6.45 -3.35
CA TYR A 381 12.59 -7.77 -2.79
C TYR A 381 13.06 -7.91 -1.33
N THR A 382 14.20 -7.30 -0.98
CA THR A 382 14.76 -7.39 0.39
C THR A 382 14.15 -6.39 1.37
N LYS A 383 13.61 -5.28 0.85
CA LYS A 383 12.95 -4.21 1.60
C LYS A 383 11.69 -3.75 0.83
N PRO A 384 10.67 -4.62 0.73
CA PRO A 384 9.47 -4.33 -0.04
C PRO A 384 8.74 -3.10 0.51
N PRO A 385 8.09 -2.32 -0.36
CA PRO A 385 7.14 -1.33 0.09
C PRO A 385 6.02 -1.96 0.92
N GLU A 386 5.42 -1.16 1.78
CA GLU A 386 4.33 -1.60 2.65
C GLU A 386 3.17 -2.16 1.81
N GLY A 387 2.69 -3.36 2.14
CA GLY A 387 1.68 -4.10 1.37
C GLY A 387 2.22 -5.05 0.29
N TYR A 388 3.54 -5.14 0.09
CA TYR A 388 4.15 -5.98 -0.96
C TYR A 388 5.03 -7.12 -0.43
N SER A 389 4.79 -7.58 0.80
CA SER A 389 5.54 -8.70 1.43
C SER A 389 4.78 -10.03 1.34
N GLY A 390 5.50 -11.15 1.18
CA GLY A 390 4.96 -12.48 0.88
C GLY A 390 4.34 -13.31 2.02
N GLY A 391 3.98 -12.71 3.16
CA GLY A 391 3.11 -13.35 4.16
C GLY A 391 3.80 -14.00 5.36
N GLY A 392 5.12 -13.89 5.47
CA GLY A 392 5.89 -14.63 6.48
C GLY A 392 5.87 -14.06 7.91
N ASP A 393 5.66 -12.75 8.07
CA ASP A 393 5.69 -12.07 9.37
C ASP A 393 4.57 -11.02 9.44
N MET A 394 3.51 -11.27 10.21
CA MET A 394 2.40 -10.32 10.37
C MET A 394 2.77 -9.27 11.41
N ARG A 395 2.74 -7.99 11.03
CA ARG A 395 3.04 -6.88 11.94
C ARG A 395 1.88 -5.90 12.08
N PRO A 396 1.71 -5.30 13.28
CA PRO A 396 0.78 -4.20 13.48
C PRO A 396 1.07 -3.03 12.54
N VAL A 397 0.02 -2.51 11.91
CA VAL A 397 0.06 -1.29 11.09
C VAL A 397 -0.04 -0.07 12.00
N ALA A 398 0.99 0.79 11.97
CA ALA A 398 1.01 2.01 12.77
C ALA A 398 -0.19 2.91 12.45
N GLY A 399 -0.82 3.49 13.48
CA GLY A 399 -2.00 4.36 13.34
C GLY A 399 -3.34 3.64 13.20
N THR A 400 -3.38 2.29 13.18
CA THR A 400 -4.64 1.52 13.07
C THR A 400 -5.21 1.03 14.41
N TRP A 401 -4.51 1.32 15.50
CA TRP A 401 -4.90 0.94 16.85
C TRP A 401 -6.12 1.74 17.30
N ARG A 402 -7.19 1.06 17.72
CA ARG A 402 -8.42 1.74 18.19
C ARG A 402 -9.21 0.92 19.21
N TRP A 403 -9.93 1.64 20.08
CA TRP A 403 -10.98 1.05 20.91
C TRP A 403 -12.22 0.81 20.05
N GLU A 404 -12.84 -0.35 20.24
CA GLU A 404 -14.03 -0.79 19.50
C GLU A 404 -15.17 -1.08 20.46
N THR A 405 -16.38 -1.15 19.92
CA THR A 405 -17.56 -1.67 20.60
C THR A 405 -17.85 -3.08 20.10
N LEU A 406 -18.31 -3.98 20.97
CA LEU A 406 -18.86 -5.26 20.50
C LEU A 406 -20.06 -4.95 19.59
N LYS A 407 -19.98 -5.43 18.34
CA LYS A 407 -21.11 -5.45 17.42
C LYS A 407 -21.79 -6.81 17.47
#